data_AF-A0A2V6Y0J9-F1
#
_entry.id   AF-A0A2V6Y0J9-F1
#
_cell.length_a   1.000
_cell.length_b   1.000
_cell.length_c   1.000
_cell.angle_alpha   90.00
_cell.angle_beta   90.00
_cell.angle_gamma   90.00
#
_symmetry.space_group_name_H-M   'P 1'
#
loop_
_entity.id
_entity.type
_entity.pdbx_description
1 polymer ?
#
loop_
_entity_poly.entity_id
_entity_poly.type
_entity_poly.pdbx_seq_one_letter_code
_entity_poly.pdbx_strand_id
1 'polypeptide(L)'
;MRISPLDIRQQQFTVKWLRGFDTHEVDAFLDDVAEDYETVLKENAQLREQVSTFEDRARGLSERERALQDTLVTTHRLGDEMKATARREADIQMREAELRSEKIIEEGRAEEARIRSEIQTLRRVRRQLIEDFRATLESYYRMMSAEFGEDKDDARG
;
A
#
# COMPACT_ATOMS: atom_id res chain seq x y z
N MET A 1 11.47 45.01 40.72
CA MET A 1 12.69 45.81 41.02
C MET A 1 12.50 46.53 42.34
N ARG A 2 13.57 47.04 42.96
CA ARG A 2 13.56 47.61 44.33
C ARG A 2 13.31 49.13 44.39
N ILE A 3 13.47 49.84 43.26
CA ILE A 3 13.33 51.30 43.13
C ILE A 3 12.65 51.55 41.78
N SER A 4 11.68 52.47 41.72
CA SER A 4 10.98 52.93 40.51
C SER A 4 11.51 54.28 40.02
N PRO A 5 11.26 54.67 38.76
CA PRO A 5 11.58 56.03 38.29
C PRO A 5 10.97 57.14 39.17
N LEU A 6 9.77 56.90 39.71
CA LEU A 6 9.12 57.81 40.64
C LEU A 6 9.92 57.95 41.95
N ASP A 7 10.42 56.83 42.49
CA ASP A 7 11.24 56.83 43.70
C ASP A 7 12.57 57.57 43.47
N ILE A 8 13.13 57.50 42.27
CA ILE A 8 14.35 58.25 41.88
C ILE A 8 14.06 59.76 41.88
N ARG A 9 12.96 60.20 41.26
CA ARG A 9 12.56 61.62 41.22
C ARG A 9 12.21 62.19 42.59
N GLN A 10 11.67 61.37 43.49
CA GLN A 10 11.27 61.79 44.83
C GLN A 10 12.39 61.62 45.87
N GLN A 11 13.56 61.12 45.46
CA GLN A 11 14.67 60.85 46.37
C GLN A 11 15.20 62.15 46.96
N GLN A 12 15.17 62.26 48.30
CA GLN A 12 15.77 63.40 49.00
C GLN A 12 17.11 63.02 49.63
N PHE A 13 18.06 63.94 49.56
CA PHE A 13 19.38 63.81 50.17
C PHE A 13 19.57 64.79 51.32
N THR A 14 20.31 64.38 52.35
CA THR A 14 20.66 65.26 53.47
C THR A 14 21.72 66.28 53.04
N VAL A 15 21.40 67.57 53.15
CA VAL A 15 22.30 68.67 52.75
C VAL A 15 23.42 68.84 53.78
N LYS A 16 24.68 68.84 53.33
CA LYS A 16 25.86 69.13 54.16
C LYS A 16 26.49 70.48 53.78
N TRP A 17 26.36 71.45 54.69
CA TRP A 17 26.88 72.81 54.67
C TRP A 17 28.38 73.03 54.36
N LEU A 18 29.27 72.05 54.52
CA LEU A 18 30.72 72.28 54.47
C LEU A 18 31.47 71.60 53.31
N ARG A 19 30.74 71.05 52.30
CA ARG A 19 31.21 70.48 50.99
C ARG A 19 30.13 69.54 50.41
N GLY A 20 28.95 70.07 50.12
CA GLY A 20 27.87 69.32 49.45
C GLY A 20 27.90 69.50 47.93
N PHE A 21 27.24 68.60 47.20
CA PHE A 21 26.91 68.81 45.78
C PHE A 21 25.85 69.92 45.65
N ASP A 22 25.81 70.58 44.49
CA ASP A 22 24.75 71.53 44.17
C ASP A 22 23.42 70.76 44.05
N THR A 23 22.41 71.19 44.81
CA THR A 23 21.10 70.54 44.82
C THR A 23 20.41 70.60 43.46
N HIS A 24 20.57 71.69 42.71
CA HIS A 24 19.95 71.82 41.39
C HIS A 24 20.60 70.88 40.36
N GLU A 25 21.92 70.69 40.44
CA GLU A 25 22.64 69.76 39.58
C GLU A 25 22.27 68.30 39.90
N VAL A 26 22.12 67.97 41.18
CA VAL A 26 21.68 66.65 41.62
C VAL A 26 20.24 66.37 41.20
N ASP A 27 19.32 67.32 41.34
CA ASP A 27 17.92 67.15 40.93
C ASP A 27 17.81 66.93 39.42
N ALA A 28 18.53 67.72 38.61
CA ALA A 28 18.57 67.55 37.15
C ALA A 28 19.12 66.16 36.76
N PHE A 29 20.18 65.70 37.43
CA PHE A 29 20.73 64.36 37.19
C PHE A 29 19.75 63.25 37.60
N LEU A 30 19.02 63.40 38.71
CA LEU A 30 17.99 62.44 39.11
C LEU A 30 16.84 62.36 38.11
N ASP A 31 16.44 63.50 37.51
CA ASP A 31 15.42 63.54 36.47
C ASP A 31 15.87 62.78 35.22
N ASP A 32 17.10 63.04 34.74
CA ASP A 32 17.69 62.34 33.59
C ASP A 32 17.78 60.82 33.86
N VAL A 33 18.30 60.44 35.04
CA VAL A 33 18.41 59.02 35.43
C VAL A 33 17.03 58.36 35.52
N ALA A 34 16.02 59.06 36.05
CA ALA A 34 14.66 58.53 36.12
C ALA A 34 14.06 58.31 34.72
N GLU A 35 14.30 59.21 33.77
CA GLU A 35 13.83 59.10 32.39
C GLU A 35 14.51 57.93 31.64
N ASP A 36 15.83 57.81 31.75
CA ASP A 36 16.59 56.69 31.19
C ASP A 36 16.13 55.36 31.80
N TYR A 37 15.91 55.33 33.12
CA TYR A 37 15.44 54.13 33.81
C TYR A 37 14.02 53.74 33.41
N GLU A 38 13.13 54.71 33.18
CA GLU A 38 11.79 54.44 32.63
C GLU A 38 11.88 53.87 31.20
N THR A 39 12.78 54.38 30.37
CA THR A 39 13.03 53.88 29.01
C THR A 39 13.49 52.42 29.05
N VAL A 40 14.50 52.10 29.87
CA VAL A 40 15.01 50.74 30.04
C VAL A 40 13.92 49.79 30.57
N LEU A 41 13.06 50.24 31.48
CA LEU A 41 11.94 49.44 31.98
C LEU A 41 10.93 49.11 30.88
N LYS A 42 10.59 50.09 30.02
CA LYS A 42 9.69 49.88 28.87
C LYS A 42 10.31 48.90 27.87
N GLU A 43 11.57 49.08 27.51
CA GLU A 43 12.30 48.15 26.64
C GLU A 43 12.37 46.75 27.23
N ASN A 44 12.64 46.62 28.53
CA ASN A 44 12.69 45.32 29.19
C ASN A 44 11.32 44.60 29.17
N ALA A 45 10.23 45.34 29.39
CA ALA A 45 8.88 44.78 29.28
C ALA A 45 8.58 44.31 27.85
N GLN A 46 8.91 45.12 26.85
CA GLN A 46 8.71 44.78 25.44
C GLN A 46 9.54 43.57 25.02
N LEU A 47 10.82 43.50 25.43
CA LEU A 47 11.69 42.35 25.15
C LEU A 47 11.18 41.08 25.82
N ARG A 48 10.66 41.15 27.06
CA ARG A 48 10.06 39.99 27.74
C ARG A 48 8.83 39.46 26.99
N GLU A 49 7.98 40.36 26.50
CA GLU A 49 6.81 39.98 25.69
C GLU A 49 7.23 39.32 24.37
N GLN A 50 8.24 39.86 23.69
CA GLN A 50 8.79 39.26 22.48
C GLN A 50 9.39 37.87 22.73
N VAL A 51 10.15 37.71 23.82
CA VAL A 51 10.71 36.40 24.21
C VAL A 51 9.59 35.40 24.45
N SER A 52 8.57 35.75 25.23
CA SER A 52 7.41 34.87 25.45
C SER A 52 6.75 34.47 24.13
N THR A 53 6.56 35.42 23.21
CA THR A 53 5.97 35.16 21.90
C THR A 53 6.82 34.21 21.05
N PHE A 54 8.14 34.38 21.05
CA PHE A 54 9.05 33.51 20.32
C PHE A 54 9.14 32.11 20.93
N GLU A 55 9.11 32.00 22.25
CA GLU A 55 9.07 30.71 22.96
C GLU A 55 7.80 29.93 22.61
N ASP A 56 6.64 30.59 22.60
CA ASP A 56 5.37 29.97 22.18
C ASP A 56 5.42 29.47 20.73
N ARG A 57 5.97 30.29 19.84
CA ARG A 57 6.14 29.93 18.43
C ARG A 57 7.12 28.76 18.26
N ALA A 58 8.21 28.75 19.00
CA ALA A 58 9.20 27.67 18.98
C ALA A 58 8.61 26.35 19.47
N ARG A 59 7.81 26.39 20.56
CA ARG A 59 7.06 25.21 21.04
C ARG A 59 6.12 24.67 19.98
N GLY A 60 5.30 25.53 19.37
CA GLY A 60 4.38 25.12 18.31
C GLY A 60 5.08 24.54 17.07
N LEU A 61 6.26 25.06 16.70
CA LEU A 61 7.07 24.49 15.63
C LEU A 61 7.61 23.11 15.99
N SER A 62 8.13 22.93 17.21
CA SER A 62 8.65 21.63 17.68
C SER A 62 7.55 20.55 17.75
N GLU A 63 6.33 20.92 18.17
CA GLU A 63 5.19 19.99 18.16
C GLU A 63 4.80 19.56 16.74
N ARG A 64 4.78 20.50 15.79
CA ARG A 64 4.51 20.20 14.37
C ARG A 64 5.59 19.32 13.76
N GLU A 65 6.85 19.58 14.07
CA GLU A 65 7.98 18.77 13.61
C GLU A 65 7.87 17.33 14.10
N ARG A 66 7.54 17.12 15.39
CA ARG A 66 7.28 15.78 15.93
C ARG A 66 6.12 15.09 15.22
N ALA A 67 4.99 15.77 15.05
CA ALA A 67 3.84 15.22 14.36
C ALA A 67 4.15 14.82 12.90
N LEU A 68 4.96 15.63 12.20
CA LEU A 68 5.43 15.30 10.85
C LEU A 68 6.37 14.08 10.86
N GLN A 69 7.30 14.01 11.81
CA GLN A 69 8.21 12.87 11.95
C GLN A 69 7.44 11.57 12.21
N ASP A 70 6.48 11.59 13.15
CA ASP A 70 5.65 10.44 13.47
C ASP A 70 4.80 9.99 12.27
N THR A 71 4.27 10.96 11.52
CA THR A 71 3.52 10.71 10.29
C THR A 71 4.41 10.06 9.24
N LEU A 72 5.63 10.57 9.00
CA LEU A 72 6.58 9.99 8.05
C LEU A 72 6.93 8.55 8.39
N VAL A 73 7.24 8.26 9.66
CA VAL A 73 7.53 6.90 10.12
C VAL A 73 6.34 5.97 9.88
N THR A 74 5.13 6.44 10.21
CA THR A 74 3.90 5.68 10.01
C THR A 74 3.64 5.42 8.51
N THR A 75 3.82 6.43 7.66
CA THR A 75 3.67 6.31 6.20
C THR A 75 4.67 5.33 5.61
N HIS A 76 5.94 5.38 6.03
CA HIS A 76 6.95 4.42 5.58
C HIS A 76 6.58 2.99 5.96
N ARG A 77 6.19 2.78 7.22
CA ARG A 77 5.77 1.47 7.70
C ARG A 77 4.56 0.93 6.94
N LEU A 78 3.55 1.77 6.69
CA LEU A 78 2.39 1.41 5.88
C LEU A 78 2.80 1.04 4.45
N GLY A 79 3.71 1.78 3.84
CA GLY A 79 4.23 1.47 2.51
C GLY A 79 4.91 0.10 2.43
N ASP A 80 5.72 -0.23 3.44
CA ASP A 80 6.39 -1.53 3.52
C ASP A 80 5.39 -2.68 3.76
N GLU A 81 4.41 -2.48 4.65
CA GLU A 81 3.34 -3.46 4.90
C GLU A 81 2.48 -3.70 3.65
N MET A 82 2.11 -2.64 2.92
CA MET A 82 1.39 -2.74 1.65
C MET A 82 2.19 -3.54 0.61
N LYS A 83 3.49 -3.25 0.47
CA LYS A 83 4.38 -3.95 -0.46
C LYS A 83 4.53 -5.43 -0.10
N ALA A 84 4.63 -5.75 1.19
CA ALA A 84 4.72 -7.13 1.67
C ALA A 84 3.42 -7.90 1.39
N THR A 85 2.27 -7.28 1.63
CA THR A 85 0.96 -7.90 1.34
C THR A 85 0.75 -8.11 -0.15
N ALA A 86 1.01 -7.10 -0.98
CA ALA A 86 0.88 -7.23 -2.44
C ALA A 86 1.76 -8.36 -3.01
N ARG A 87 2.99 -8.54 -2.48
CA ARG A 87 3.86 -9.66 -2.86
C ARG A 87 3.27 -11.01 -2.49
N ARG A 88 2.75 -11.16 -1.27
CA ARG A 88 2.11 -12.41 -0.82
C ARG A 88 0.87 -12.73 -1.65
N GLU A 89 0.03 -11.74 -1.94
CA GLU A 89 -1.15 -11.92 -2.78
C GLU A 89 -0.77 -12.32 -4.21
N ALA A 90 0.26 -11.69 -4.78
CA ALA A 90 0.76 -12.07 -6.10
C ALA A 90 1.27 -13.52 -6.14
N ASP A 91 2.01 -13.96 -5.11
CA ASP A 91 2.50 -15.34 -5.00
C ASP A 91 1.34 -16.35 -4.89
N ILE A 92 0.30 -16.03 -4.12
CA ILE A 92 -0.91 -16.86 -4.00
C ILE A 92 -1.62 -16.93 -5.36
N GLN A 93 -1.83 -15.80 -6.01
CA GLN A 93 -2.51 -15.73 -7.31
C GLN A 93 -1.76 -16.53 -8.38
N MET A 94 -0.42 -16.46 -8.39
CA MET A 94 0.43 -17.23 -9.29
C MET A 94 0.28 -18.74 -9.05
N ARG A 95 0.36 -19.19 -7.79
CA ARG A 95 0.18 -20.60 -7.44
C ARG A 95 -1.21 -21.11 -7.80
N GLU A 96 -2.25 -20.32 -7.57
CA GLU A 96 -3.60 -20.70 -7.97
C GLU A 96 -3.74 -20.80 -9.49
N ALA A 97 -3.12 -19.88 -10.25
CA ALA A 97 -3.12 -19.94 -11.70
C ALA A 97 -2.40 -21.18 -12.23
N GLU A 98 -1.25 -21.52 -11.64
CA GLU A 98 -0.49 -22.74 -11.96
C GLU A 98 -1.33 -23.99 -11.71
N LEU A 99 -1.92 -24.14 -10.52
CA LEU A 99 -2.77 -25.28 -10.18
C LEU A 99 -4.00 -25.41 -11.11
N ARG A 100 -4.64 -24.30 -11.45
CA ARG A 100 -5.77 -24.31 -12.40
C ARG A 100 -5.30 -24.71 -13.80
N SER A 101 -4.14 -24.23 -14.23
CA SER A 101 -3.58 -24.58 -15.53
C SER A 101 -3.24 -26.06 -15.62
N GLU A 102 -2.59 -26.62 -14.59
CA GLU A 102 -2.28 -28.05 -14.49
C GLU A 102 -3.56 -28.90 -14.56
N LYS A 103 -4.59 -28.51 -13.80
CA LYS A 103 -5.89 -29.19 -13.81
C LYS A 103 -6.53 -29.18 -15.20
N ILE A 104 -6.53 -28.04 -15.90
CA ILE A 104 -7.08 -27.94 -17.26
C ILE A 104 -6.32 -28.86 -18.24
N ILE A 105 -4.99 -28.92 -18.12
CA ILE A 105 -4.16 -29.80 -18.95
C ILE A 105 -4.47 -31.27 -18.66
N GLU A 106 -4.62 -31.64 -17.40
CA GLU A 106 -4.96 -33.01 -16.99
C GLU A 106 -6.34 -33.42 -17.52
N GLU A 107 -7.35 -32.57 -17.34
CA GLU A 107 -8.70 -32.78 -17.87
C GLU A 107 -8.68 -32.95 -19.39
N GLY A 108 -7.93 -32.11 -20.10
CA GLY A 108 -7.77 -32.20 -21.56
C GLY A 108 -7.12 -33.51 -22.00
N ARG A 109 -6.07 -33.97 -21.29
CA ARG A 109 -5.40 -35.26 -21.58
C ARG A 109 -6.32 -36.46 -21.31
N ALA A 110 -7.08 -36.42 -20.22
CA ALA A 110 -8.04 -37.46 -19.89
C ALA A 110 -9.12 -37.59 -20.98
N GLU A 111 -9.64 -36.45 -21.44
CA GLU A 111 -10.63 -36.41 -22.51
C GLU A 111 -10.06 -36.88 -23.85
N GLU A 112 -8.83 -36.47 -24.20
CA GLU A 112 -8.14 -36.96 -25.40
C GLU A 112 -7.98 -38.49 -25.37
N ALA A 113 -7.57 -39.04 -24.23
CA ALA A 113 -7.42 -40.48 -24.04
C ALA A 113 -8.77 -41.22 -24.20
N ARG A 114 -9.86 -40.66 -23.64
CA ARG A 114 -11.22 -41.19 -23.79
C ARG A 114 -11.64 -41.24 -25.25
N ILE A 115 -11.54 -40.12 -25.97
CA ILE A 115 -11.88 -40.02 -27.39
C ILE A 115 -11.06 -41.01 -28.23
N ARG A 116 -9.76 -41.14 -27.95
CA ARG A 116 -8.88 -42.08 -28.65
C ARG A 116 -9.33 -43.53 -28.44
N SER A 117 -9.74 -43.90 -27.23
CA SER A 117 -10.29 -45.22 -26.92
C SER A 117 -11.61 -45.49 -27.65
N GLU A 118 -12.50 -44.49 -27.70
CA GLU A 118 -13.77 -44.58 -28.43
C GLU A 118 -13.54 -44.77 -29.94
N ILE A 119 -12.60 -44.03 -30.53
CA ILE A 119 -12.22 -44.21 -31.94
C ILE A 119 -11.72 -45.63 -32.20
N GLN A 120 -10.88 -46.18 -31.32
CA GLN A 120 -10.39 -47.56 -31.46
C GLN A 120 -11.54 -48.58 -31.39
N THR A 121 -12.48 -48.37 -30.47
CA THR A 121 -13.67 -49.21 -30.30
C THR A 121 -14.55 -49.15 -31.54
N LEU A 122 -14.87 -47.96 -32.05
CA LEU A 122 -15.65 -47.77 -33.28
C LEU A 122 -14.99 -48.42 -34.49
N ARG A 123 -13.66 -48.32 -34.61
CA ARG A 123 -12.90 -49.01 -35.67
C ARG A 123 -13.02 -50.53 -35.57
N ARG A 124 -13.04 -51.09 -34.36
CA ARG A 124 -13.25 -52.53 -34.13
C ARG A 124 -14.67 -52.95 -34.50
N VAL A 125 -15.67 -52.21 -34.04
CA VAL A 125 -17.09 -52.45 -34.38
C VAL A 125 -17.30 -52.41 -35.89
N ARG A 126 -16.74 -51.41 -36.58
CA ARG A 126 -16.81 -51.32 -38.05
C ARG A 126 -16.22 -52.55 -38.75
N ARG A 127 -15.05 -53.02 -38.30
CA ARG A 127 -14.44 -54.23 -38.88
C ARG A 127 -15.32 -55.45 -38.67
N GLN A 128 -15.85 -55.64 -37.46
CA GLN A 128 -16.74 -56.76 -37.16
C GLN A 128 -17.98 -56.73 -38.05
N LEU A 129 -18.62 -55.57 -38.19
CA LEU A 129 -19.81 -55.41 -39.03
C LEU A 129 -19.54 -55.76 -40.51
N ILE A 130 -18.37 -55.37 -41.03
CA ILE A 130 -17.98 -55.71 -42.42
C ILE A 130 -17.83 -57.23 -42.57
N GLU A 131 -17.18 -57.91 -41.61
CA GLU A 131 -17.03 -59.37 -41.66
C GLU A 131 -18.36 -60.10 -41.49
N ASP A 132 -19.22 -59.66 -40.56
CA ASP A 132 -20.56 -60.21 -40.36
C ASP A 132 -21.42 -60.07 -41.61
N PHE A 133 -21.34 -58.92 -42.28
CA PHE A 133 -22.07 -58.67 -43.53
C PHE A 133 -21.56 -59.54 -44.67
N ARG A 134 -20.23 -59.70 -44.81
CA ARG A 134 -19.63 -60.62 -45.80
C ARG A 134 -20.07 -62.06 -45.57
N ALA A 135 -20.00 -62.55 -44.34
CA ALA A 135 -20.42 -63.91 -43.98
C ALA A 135 -21.92 -64.13 -44.28
N THR A 136 -22.75 -63.12 -44.01
CA THR A 136 -24.19 -63.15 -44.33
C THR A 136 -24.43 -63.24 -45.83
N LEU A 137 -23.76 -62.40 -46.63
CA LEU A 137 -23.88 -62.44 -48.09
C LEU A 137 -23.37 -63.76 -48.68
N GLU A 138 -22.25 -64.29 -48.17
CA GLU A 138 -21.72 -65.58 -48.62
C GLU A 138 -22.68 -66.73 -48.30
N SER A 139 -23.34 -66.68 -47.14
CA SER A 139 -24.39 -67.62 -46.76
C SER A 139 -25.57 -67.57 -47.74
N TYR A 140 -26.08 -66.38 -48.06
CA TYR A 140 -27.15 -66.21 -49.06
C TYR A 140 -26.73 -66.68 -50.46
N TYR A 141 -25.50 -66.37 -50.89
CA TYR A 141 -24.98 -66.83 -52.17
C TYR A 141 -24.89 -68.36 -52.24
N ARG A 142 -24.43 -69.02 -51.18
CA ARG A 142 -24.39 -70.50 -51.10
C ARG A 142 -25.79 -71.11 -51.16
N MET A 143 -26.77 -70.54 -50.44
CA MET A 143 -28.16 -71.01 -50.49
C MET A 143 -28.75 -70.91 -51.90
N MET A 144 -28.61 -69.74 -52.54
CA MET A 144 -29.08 -69.57 -53.93
C MET A 144 -28.32 -70.47 -54.91
N SER A 145 -27.01 -70.63 -54.75
CA SER A 145 -26.23 -71.50 -55.63
C SER A 145 -26.58 -72.98 -55.47
N ALA A 146 -27.02 -73.41 -54.28
CA ALA A 146 -27.55 -74.75 -54.07
C ALA A 146 -28.94 -74.92 -54.71
N GLU A 147 -29.79 -73.90 -54.65
CA GLU A 147 -31.15 -73.93 -55.20
C GLU A 147 -31.21 -73.80 -56.74
N PHE A 148 -30.22 -73.14 -57.37
CA PHE A 148 -30.13 -72.96 -58.83
C PHE A 148 -28.97 -73.75 -59.49
N GLY A 149 -28.16 -74.45 -58.70
CA GLY A 149 -26.97 -75.17 -59.16
C GLY A 149 -27.23 -76.59 -59.65
N GLU A 150 -28.40 -77.16 -59.34
CA GLU A 150 -28.79 -78.50 -59.81
C GLU A 150 -29.28 -78.51 -61.27
N ASP A 151 -29.57 -77.35 -61.87
CA ASP A 151 -30.11 -77.26 -63.25
C ASP A 151 -29.05 -77.43 -64.38
N LYS A 152 -27.75 -77.54 -64.06
CA LYS A 152 -26.70 -77.62 -65.10
C LYS A 152 -26.19 -79.02 -65.41
N ASP A 153 -26.51 -80.03 -64.62
CA ASP A 153 -26.11 -81.42 -64.90
C ASP A 153 -27.18 -82.23 -65.65
N ASP A 154 -28.42 -81.75 -65.73
CA ASP A 154 -29.51 -82.45 -66.46
C ASP A 154 -29.64 -82.07 -67.96
N ALA A 155 -28.82 -81.16 -68.48
CA ALA A 155 -28.83 -80.77 -69.91
C ALA A 155 -27.85 -81.57 -70.80
N ARG A 156 -27.27 -82.67 -70.29
CA ARG A 156 -26.45 -83.62 -71.06
C ARG A 156 -26.92 -85.07 -70.82
N GLY A 157 -28.14 -85.37 -71.24
CA GLY A 157 -28.68 -86.72 -71.41
C GLY A 157 -29.22 -86.89 -72.81
#